data_AF-A0A369GU53-F1
#
_entry.id   AF-A0A369GU53-F1
#
_cell.length_a   1.000
_cell.length_b   1.000
_cell.length_c   1.000
_cell.angle_alpha   90.00
_cell.angle_beta   90.00
_cell.angle_gamma   90.00
#
_symmetry.space_group_name_H-M   'P 1'
#
loop_
_entity.id
_entity.type
_entity.pdbx_description
1 polymer ?
#
loop_
_entity_poly.entity_id
_entity_poly.type
_entity_poly.pdbx_seq_one_letter_code
_entity_poly.pdbx_strand_id
1 'polypeptide(L)'
;MSNSKGAKPAVEPAERVVIGIAFGNSNSSIAFTIDDKAEVIANEDGDRQIPTILSYVDGDEYYGSHAKAFLVRNPSNTIAHFRDFLGKEFKAIDPTHCHASAHPLDSAGAVSFSVKDKGPDDEPTSLSVTEAATRYLRRLVHSASEYLGKTVTSAVITVPTDCGDKQREALTEAVNAAGVEVLQLISDPVAAVLAYDARPEAVIEDKMVVVADFGGTRSDVAVVASRGGMYTILATVHDYEFAGVQLDQALMDHFAKEFMKKHNTDPRSNPKSLAKLRLEAEATKKALSLGNNAQFSVESLADGYDFSMTLNRVRYEMLSRSVLAGFNRLVEGAVKKAGLDVLDIDEVIMCGGTSHTPRIARNLVDMFPPTTKILAPATSTTAVNPSELQARGAALQASLIQEYEASDIEQSTHPAVTTVNHISNAIGVVAVGSDGEEVFTPVMQAETAAPARRIVHLGMPKDVGGDFLVKIVEGGTHINVTKPPPKPPVANGDKANGGDSGSDSDDDEEEEEVKRERQWKIGKQLAELAVTGVKKGGKVEVTINVAADLAVTVTAREVGSKGGVRGTLAAP
;
A
#
# COMPACT_ATOMS: atom_id res chain seq x y z
N MET A 1 -25.76 19.70 -13.98
CA MET A 1 -26.01 20.39 -12.70
C MET A 1 -27.01 19.56 -11.91
N SER A 2 -26.52 18.53 -11.22
CA SER A 2 -27.33 17.74 -10.28
C SER A 2 -27.06 18.33 -8.90
N ASN A 3 -28.09 18.85 -8.24
CA ASN A 3 -28.00 19.33 -6.87
C ASN A 3 -27.58 18.17 -5.95
N SER A 4 -26.34 18.18 -5.45
CA SER A 4 -25.91 17.29 -4.38
C SER A 4 -26.61 17.71 -3.09
N LYS A 5 -27.68 17.00 -2.74
CA LYS A 5 -28.30 17.13 -1.42
C LYS A 5 -27.33 16.53 -0.41
N GLY A 6 -26.55 17.38 0.29
CA GLY A 6 -25.66 16.94 1.37
C GLY A 6 -24.27 17.58 1.41
N ALA A 7 -23.90 18.44 0.47
CA ALA A 7 -22.63 19.16 0.54
C ALA A 7 -22.67 20.23 1.64
N LYS A 8 -21.79 20.12 2.64
CA LYS A 8 -21.50 21.22 3.56
C LYS A 8 -20.97 22.42 2.73
N PRO A 9 -21.32 23.68 3.07
CA PRO A 9 -20.73 24.83 2.39
C PRO A 9 -19.21 24.78 2.51
N ALA A 10 -18.52 25.12 1.42
CA ALA A 10 -17.06 25.19 1.41
C ALA A 10 -16.57 26.18 2.48
N VAL A 11 -15.50 25.82 3.18
CA VAL A 11 -14.84 26.69 4.15
C VAL A 11 -13.82 27.53 3.39
N GLU A 12 -13.83 28.84 3.64
CA GLU A 12 -12.84 29.76 3.06
C GLU A 12 -11.42 29.25 3.33
N PRO A 13 -10.51 29.23 2.33
CA PRO A 13 -9.21 28.59 2.49
C PRO A 13 -8.40 29.09 3.69
N ALA A 14 -8.47 30.39 3.99
CA ALA A 14 -7.77 31.02 5.13
C ALA A 14 -8.30 30.58 6.52
N GLU A 15 -9.50 30.00 6.58
CA GLU A 15 -10.14 29.55 7.82
C GLU A 15 -10.00 28.03 8.03
N ARG A 16 -9.31 27.33 7.11
CA ARG A 16 -9.18 25.89 7.18
C ARG A 16 -8.21 25.45 8.27
N VAL A 17 -8.63 24.45 9.03
CA VAL A 17 -7.77 23.62 9.87
C VAL A 17 -7.89 22.22 9.29
N VAL A 18 -6.82 21.77 8.63
CA VAL A 18 -6.82 20.56 7.80
C VAL A 18 -6.15 19.38 8.48
N ILE A 19 -6.67 18.19 8.21
CA ILE A 19 -6.08 16.91 8.63
C ILE A 19 -6.13 15.88 7.49
N GLY A 20 -5.32 14.83 7.60
CA GLY A 20 -5.44 13.60 6.83
C GLY A 20 -6.12 12.51 7.65
N ILE A 21 -7.07 11.80 7.04
CA ILE A 21 -7.76 10.66 7.68
C ILE A 21 -7.55 9.40 6.83
N ALA A 22 -7.06 8.34 7.45
CA ALA A 22 -7.16 6.99 6.91
C ALA A 22 -8.32 6.27 7.61
N PHE A 23 -9.39 5.95 6.89
CA PHE A 23 -10.61 5.35 7.44
C PHE A 23 -10.77 3.90 6.98
N GLY A 24 -10.19 2.95 7.73
CA GLY A 24 -10.20 1.52 7.40
C GLY A 24 -11.28 0.72 8.15
N ASN A 25 -11.54 -0.54 7.74
CA ASN A 25 -12.51 -1.41 8.43
C ASN A 25 -12.08 -1.84 9.84
N SER A 26 -10.78 -1.98 10.07
CA SER A 26 -10.25 -2.48 11.36
C SER A 26 -9.82 -1.33 12.25
N ASN A 27 -9.03 -0.40 11.71
CA ASN A 27 -8.57 0.79 12.40
C ASN A 27 -8.65 1.99 11.48
N SER A 28 -8.66 3.17 12.09
CA SER A 28 -8.48 4.46 11.47
C SER A 28 -7.33 5.20 12.12
N SER A 29 -6.79 6.18 11.39
CA SER A 29 -5.68 7.01 11.85
C SER A 29 -5.86 8.43 11.34
N ILE A 30 -5.38 9.39 12.13
CA ILE A 30 -5.46 10.82 11.82
C ILE A 30 -4.06 11.39 11.82
N ALA A 31 -3.74 12.26 10.87
CA ALA A 31 -2.47 12.96 10.83
C ALA A 31 -2.65 14.42 10.44
N PHE A 32 -1.65 15.23 10.75
CA PHE A 32 -1.56 16.64 10.36
C PHE A 32 -0.11 16.95 9.96
N THR A 33 0.16 18.17 9.51
CA THR A 33 1.51 18.64 9.20
C THR A 33 2.02 19.65 10.23
N ILE A 34 3.28 19.51 10.61
CA ILE A 34 4.05 20.49 11.39
C ILE A 34 5.41 20.65 10.73
N ASP A 35 5.81 21.89 10.43
CA ASP A 35 7.05 22.20 9.70
C ASP A 35 7.24 21.33 8.43
N ASP A 36 6.18 21.23 7.62
CA ASP A 36 6.09 20.42 6.39
C ASP A 36 6.31 18.90 6.58
N LYS A 37 6.27 18.40 7.82
CA LYS A 37 6.36 16.98 8.14
C LYS A 37 5.03 16.46 8.63
N ALA A 38 4.64 15.28 8.16
CA ALA A 38 3.45 14.61 8.66
C ALA A 38 3.69 14.04 10.06
N GLU A 39 2.74 14.23 10.97
CA GLU A 39 2.67 13.60 12.27
C GLU A 39 1.31 12.96 12.51
N VAL A 40 1.31 11.73 13.04
CA VAL A 40 0.07 11.01 13.36
C VAL A 40 -0.38 11.36 14.77
N ILE A 41 -1.62 11.82 14.87
CA ILE A 41 -2.29 12.22 16.09
C ILE A 41 -2.68 10.97 16.89
N ALA A 42 -2.41 11.00 18.19
CA ALA A 42 -2.95 10.02 19.13
C ALA A 42 -4.28 10.53 19.68
N ASN A 43 -5.27 9.66 19.84
CA ASN A 43 -6.54 10.02 20.47
C ASN A 43 -6.42 10.16 22.00
N GLU A 44 -7.55 10.29 22.70
CA GLU A 44 -7.60 10.48 24.16
C GLU A 44 -7.04 9.28 24.93
N ASP A 45 -7.01 8.09 24.30
CA ASP A 45 -6.45 6.86 24.85
C ASP A 45 -4.96 6.68 24.55
N GLY A 46 -4.36 7.60 23.80
CA GLY A 46 -2.98 7.48 23.32
C GLY A 46 -2.82 6.59 22.07
N ASP A 47 -3.92 6.17 21.45
CA ASP A 47 -3.90 5.30 20.27
C ASP A 47 -3.73 6.11 18.99
N ARG A 48 -2.76 5.68 18.15
CA ARG A 48 -2.59 6.18 16.78
C ARG A 48 -3.28 5.30 15.73
N GLN A 49 -3.55 4.05 16.08
CA GLN A 49 -4.35 3.11 15.29
C GLN A 49 -5.64 2.86 16.05
N ILE A 50 -6.62 3.72 15.80
CA ILE A 50 -7.87 3.81 16.56
C ILE A 50 -8.83 2.78 15.98
N PRO A 51 -9.29 1.75 16.73
CA PRO A 51 -10.21 0.75 16.19
C PRO A 51 -11.46 1.37 15.56
N THR A 52 -11.86 0.89 14.39
CA THR A 52 -13.07 1.37 13.68
C THR A 52 -14.31 0.69 14.24
N ILE A 53 -14.63 1.03 15.48
CA ILE A 53 -15.66 0.38 16.28
C ILE A 53 -16.44 1.45 17.07
N LEU A 54 -17.75 1.30 17.13
CA LEU A 54 -18.66 2.03 18.03
C LEU A 54 -19.33 1.05 18.98
N SER A 55 -19.59 1.45 20.22
CA SER A 55 -20.38 0.67 21.18
C SER A 55 -21.27 1.58 21.99
N TYR A 56 -22.46 1.10 22.33
CA TYR A 56 -23.43 1.83 23.16
C TYR A 56 -23.73 1.09 24.46
N VAL A 57 -23.58 1.77 25.60
CA VAL A 57 -23.79 1.20 26.93
C VAL A 57 -24.53 2.20 27.79
N ASP A 58 -25.72 1.84 28.27
CA ASP A 58 -26.56 2.71 29.11
C ASP A 58 -26.83 4.11 28.52
N GLY A 59 -26.81 4.22 27.19
CA GLY A 59 -27.00 5.47 26.44
C GLY A 59 -25.71 6.23 26.12
N ASP A 60 -24.58 5.83 26.69
CA ASP A 60 -23.28 6.42 26.39
C ASP A 60 -22.66 5.78 25.12
N GLU A 61 -22.08 6.63 24.27
CA GLU A 61 -21.36 6.21 23.06
C GLU A 61 -19.85 6.09 23.34
N TYR A 62 -19.31 4.93 23.02
CA TYR A 62 -17.88 4.62 23.05
C TYR A 62 -17.38 4.38 21.63
N TYR A 63 -16.12 4.70 21.38
CA TYR A 63 -15.43 4.41 20.13
C TYR A 63 -14.02 3.88 20.38
N GLY A 64 -13.32 3.43 19.34
CA GLY A 64 -11.91 3.05 19.45
C GLY A 64 -11.68 1.86 20.38
N SER A 65 -10.62 1.93 21.19
CA SER A 65 -10.20 0.84 22.09
C SER A 65 -11.22 0.55 23.19
N HIS A 66 -11.91 1.58 23.71
CA HIS A 66 -13.02 1.37 24.65
C HIS A 66 -14.15 0.56 24.02
N ALA A 67 -14.59 0.93 22.82
CA ALA A 67 -15.63 0.19 22.10
C ALA A 67 -15.18 -1.24 21.77
N LYS A 68 -13.92 -1.44 21.41
CA LYS A 68 -13.35 -2.77 21.14
C LYS A 68 -13.46 -3.70 22.35
N ALA A 69 -13.24 -3.20 23.56
CA ALA A 69 -13.37 -3.99 24.80
C ALA A 69 -14.81 -4.49 25.03
N PHE A 70 -15.82 -3.79 24.49
CA PHE A 70 -17.22 -4.18 24.62
C PHE A 70 -17.65 -5.34 23.70
N LEU A 71 -16.85 -5.74 22.70
CA LEU A 71 -17.13 -6.89 21.84
C LEU A 71 -17.38 -8.20 22.62
N VAL A 72 -16.80 -8.35 23.82
CA VAL A 72 -16.96 -9.56 24.64
C VAL A 72 -18.27 -9.54 25.45
N ARG A 73 -18.65 -8.38 26.00
CA ARG A 73 -19.75 -8.28 26.97
C ARG A 73 -21.02 -7.65 26.42
N ASN A 74 -20.91 -6.90 25.32
CA ASN A 74 -22.00 -6.14 24.70
C ASN A 74 -21.94 -6.22 23.15
N PRO A 75 -21.80 -7.42 22.54
CA PRO A 75 -21.59 -7.55 21.11
C PRO A 75 -22.75 -6.99 20.28
N SER A 76 -24.00 -7.17 20.71
CA SER A 76 -25.20 -6.75 19.98
C SER A 76 -25.34 -5.23 19.82
N ASN A 77 -24.73 -4.45 20.72
CA ASN A 77 -24.74 -2.98 20.65
C ASN A 77 -23.37 -2.41 20.26
N THR A 78 -22.48 -3.25 19.73
CA THR A 78 -21.15 -2.86 19.26
C THR A 78 -21.11 -3.01 17.74
N ILE A 79 -20.86 -1.94 16.99
CA ILE A 79 -20.76 -1.94 15.52
C ILE A 79 -19.29 -1.96 15.14
N ALA A 80 -18.86 -2.93 14.33
CA ALA A 80 -17.49 -3.08 13.82
C ALA A 80 -17.50 -3.46 12.33
N HIS A 81 -16.37 -3.29 11.64
CA HIS A 81 -16.16 -3.74 10.25
C HIS A 81 -17.17 -3.17 9.23
N PHE A 82 -17.65 -1.95 9.46
CA PHE A 82 -18.76 -1.38 8.70
C PHE A 82 -18.33 -0.47 7.54
N ARG A 83 -17.04 -0.11 7.41
CA ARG A 83 -16.56 0.86 6.41
C ARG A 83 -16.87 0.40 5.00
N ASP A 84 -16.61 -0.87 4.68
CA ASP A 84 -16.84 -1.41 3.33
C ASP A 84 -18.33 -1.61 2.98
N PHE A 85 -19.25 -1.43 3.94
CA PHE A 85 -20.70 -1.44 3.70
C PHE A 85 -21.23 -0.08 3.24
N LEU A 86 -20.46 0.98 3.46
CA LEU A 86 -20.86 2.35 3.11
C LEU A 86 -21.10 2.46 1.61
N GLY A 87 -22.26 2.99 1.22
CA GLY A 87 -22.69 3.14 -0.18
C GLY A 87 -23.09 1.84 -0.90
N LYS A 88 -23.12 0.70 -0.21
CA LYS A 88 -23.56 -0.59 -0.77
C LYS A 88 -25.03 -0.89 -0.44
N GLU A 89 -25.65 -1.66 -1.33
CA GLU A 89 -26.94 -2.30 -1.06
C GLU A 89 -26.73 -3.50 -0.12
N PHE A 90 -27.72 -3.81 0.73
CA PHE A 90 -27.62 -4.91 1.70
C PHE A 90 -27.25 -6.25 1.06
N LYS A 91 -27.78 -6.56 -0.12
CA LYS A 91 -27.47 -7.81 -0.85
C LYS A 91 -26.01 -7.92 -1.34
N ALA A 92 -25.25 -6.84 -1.34
CA ALA A 92 -23.89 -6.75 -1.87
C ALA A 92 -22.82 -6.71 -0.77
N ILE A 93 -23.21 -6.84 0.51
CA ILE A 93 -22.26 -6.86 1.62
C ILE A 93 -21.87 -8.30 1.98
N ASP A 94 -20.66 -8.44 2.51
CA ASP A 94 -20.21 -9.64 3.20
C ASP A 94 -20.20 -9.38 4.72
N PRO A 95 -21.14 -9.97 5.49
CA PRO A 95 -21.24 -9.73 6.92
C PRO A 95 -20.35 -10.67 7.77
N THR A 96 -19.46 -11.46 7.14
CA THR A 96 -18.62 -12.49 7.80
C THR A 96 -17.89 -11.97 9.04
N HIS A 97 -17.36 -10.73 8.99
CA HIS A 97 -16.61 -10.16 10.10
C HIS A 97 -17.49 -9.58 11.23
N CYS A 98 -18.80 -9.43 11.00
CA CYS A 98 -19.74 -8.86 11.97
C CYS A 98 -20.41 -9.91 12.88
N HIS A 99 -20.08 -11.20 12.76
CA HIS A 99 -20.72 -12.26 13.57
C HIS A 99 -20.45 -12.15 15.08
N ALA A 100 -19.40 -11.43 15.48
CA ALA A 100 -19.07 -11.17 16.88
C ALA A 100 -19.47 -9.76 17.34
N SER A 101 -20.32 -9.07 16.57
CA SER A 101 -20.75 -7.69 16.79
C SER A 101 -22.22 -7.52 16.38
N ALA A 102 -22.73 -6.30 16.36
CA ALA A 102 -24.02 -5.96 15.80
C ALA A 102 -24.03 -6.40 14.32
N HIS A 103 -24.99 -7.25 13.97
CA HIS A 103 -25.10 -7.77 12.62
C HIS A 103 -25.79 -6.72 11.72
N PRO A 104 -25.33 -6.51 10.48
CA PRO A 104 -26.04 -5.64 9.55
C PRO A 104 -27.43 -6.21 9.24
N LEU A 105 -28.40 -5.32 9.06
CA LEU A 105 -29.80 -5.61 8.76
C LEU A 105 -30.22 -4.91 7.46
N ASP A 106 -31.18 -5.51 6.77
CA ASP A 106 -31.82 -4.92 5.60
C ASP A 106 -32.90 -3.93 6.05
N SER A 107 -32.70 -2.66 5.71
CA SER A 107 -33.71 -1.61 5.88
C SER A 107 -34.05 -1.02 4.51
N ALA A 108 -35.01 -1.65 3.83
CA ALA A 108 -35.49 -1.26 2.49
C ALA A 108 -34.38 -1.22 1.42
N GLY A 109 -33.48 -2.20 1.44
CA GLY A 109 -32.34 -2.37 0.54
C GLY A 109 -31.06 -1.69 1.02
N ALA A 110 -31.14 -0.83 2.04
CA ALA A 110 -29.99 -0.17 2.67
C ALA A 110 -29.49 -0.94 3.90
N VAL A 111 -28.22 -0.76 4.23
CA VAL A 111 -27.59 -1.39 5.39
C VAL A 111 -27.87 -0.57 6.65
N SER A 112 -28.41 -1.21 7.68
CA SER A 112 -28.55 -0.64 9.02
C SER A 112 -28.09 -1.59 10.12
N PHE A 113 -28.03 -1.11 11.35
CA PHE A 113 -27.74 -1.87 12.56
C PHE A 113 -28.83 -1.57 13.60
N SER A 114 -29.22 -2.56 14.40
CA SER A 114 -30.12 -2.36 15.53
C SER A 114 -29.31 -2.26 16.82
N VAL A 115 -29.29 -1.09 17.45
CA VAL A 115 -28.49 -0.81 18.66
C VAL A 115 -29.28 -0.02 19.69
N LYS A 116 -29.02 -0.25 20.98
CA LYS A 116 -29.54 0.56 22.08
C LYS A 116 -28.61 1.74 22.36
N ASP A 117 -28.76 2.82 21.60
CA ASP A 117 -27.96 4.05 21.70
C ASP A 117 -28.56 5.13 22.64
N LYS A 118 -29.65 4.80 23.33
CA LYS A 118 -30.33 5.64 24.32
C LYS A 118 -30.41 4.91 25.66
N GLY A 119 -31.42 5.20 26.49
CA GLY A 119 -31.58 4.55 27.78
C GLY A 119 -31.82 3.04 27.67
N PRO A 120 -31.56 2.28 28.75
CA PRO A 120 -31.74 0.82 28.77
C PRO A 120 -33.19 0.38 28.49
N ASP A 121 -34.16 1.23 28.87
CA ASP A 121 -35.60 1.03 28.70
C ASP A 121 -36.12 1.48 27.33
N ASP A 122 -35.30 2.14 26.52
CA ASP A 122 -35.68 2.56 25.16
C ASP A 122 -35.60 1.39 24.17
N GLU A 123 -36.45 1.45 23.14
CA GLU A 123 -36.40 0.52 22.02
C GLU A 123 -35.11 0.70 21.20
N PRO A 124 -34.51 -0.38 20.67
CA PRO A 124 -33.34 -0.28 19.80
C PRO A 124 -33.58 0.63 18.60
N THR A 125 -32.64 1.54 18.35
CA THR A 125 -32.66 2.41 17.18
C THR A 125 -32.14 1.63 15.95
N SER A 126 -32.79 1.80 14.80
CA SER A 126 -32.24 1.38 13.51
C SER A 126 -31.29 2.47 13.01
N LEU A 127 -29.98 2.20 13.10
CA LEU A 127 -28.91 3.11 12.72
C LEU A 127 -28.40 2.76 11.33
N SER A 128 -28.44 3.69 10.36
CA SER A 128 -27.86 3.42 9.04
C SER A 128 -26.34 3.30 9.12
N VAL A 129 -25.73 2.59 8.17
CA VAL A 129 -24.26 2.54 8.07
C VAL A 129 -23.64 3.93 7.90
N THR A 130 -24.29 4.83 7.16
CA THR A 130 -23.83 6.21 6.99
C THR A 130 -23.85 6.95 8.32
N GLU A 131 -24.88 6.81 9.12
CA GLU A 131 -24.93 7.43 10.45
C GLU A 131 -23.90 6.84 11.41
N ALA A 132 -23.68 5.52 11.38
CA ALA A 132 -22.59 4.90 12.16
C ALA A 132 -21.21 5.46 11.76
N ALA A 133 -20.96 5.64 10.46
CA ALA A 133 -19.74 6.27 9.96
C ALA A 133 -19.65 7.74 10.41
N THR A 134 -20.73 8.51 10.30
CA THR A 134 -20.81 9.91 10.75
C THR A 134 -20.43 10.04 12.23
N ARG A 135 -21.03 9.22 13.11
CA ARG A 135 -20.76 9.26 14.55
C ARG A 135 -19.30 8.91 14.85
N TYR A 136 -18.76 7.86 14.21
CA TYR A 136 -17.37 7.47 14.37
C TYR A 136 -16.39 8.55 13.88
N LEU A 137 -16.61 9.11 12.68
CA LEU A 137 -15.79 10.18 12.11
C LEU A 137 -15.84 11.44 12.97
N ARG A 138 -16.99 11.77 13.56
CA ARG A 138 -17.12 12.90 14.50
C ARG A 138 -16.22 12.72 15.72
N ARG A 139 -16.09 11.50 16.25
CA ARG A 139 -15.15 11.20 17.35
C ARG A 139 -13.70 11.42 16.92
N LEU A 140 -13.30 10.92 15.75
CA LEU A 140 -11.94 11.15 15.22
C LEU A 140 -11.62 12.64 15.07
N VAL A 141 -12.52 13.39 14.44
CA VAL A 141 -12.38 14.84 14.22
C VAL A 141 -12.30 15.59 15.55
N HIS A 142 -13.08 15.17 16.54
CA HIS A 142 -13.02 15.72 17.89
C HIS A 142 -11.65 15.51 18.52
N SER A 143 -11.11 14.28 18.50
CA SER A 143 -9.77 13.98 19.01
C SER A 143 -8.69 14.85 18.35
N ALA A 144 -8.77 15.01 17.03
CA ALA A 144 -7.85 15.86 16.29
C ALA A 144 -7.98 17.34 16.69
N SER A 145 -9.21 17.82 16.88
CA SER A 145 -9.48 19.20 17.30
C SER A 145 -8.97 19.48 18.71
N GLU A 146 -9.14 18.54 19.64
CA GLU A 146 -8.59 18.64 21.00
C GLU A 146 -7.06 18.67 20.98
N TYR A 147 -6.43 17.78 20.21
CA TYR A 147 -4.97 17.74 20.06
C TYR A 147 -4.40 19.05 19.49
N LEU A 148 -5.06 19.61 18.47
CA LEU A 148 -4.62 20.85 17.81
C LEU A 148 -5.00 22.12 18.57
N GLY A 149 -5.91 22.03 19.54
CA GLY A 149 -6.47 23.19 20.24
C GLY A 149 -7.33 24.11 19.34
N LYS A 150 -7.75 23.63 18.17
CA LYS A 150 -8.55 24.35 17.18
C LYS A 150 -9.56 23.40 16.56
N THR A 151 -10.73 23.91 16.20
CA THR A 151 -11.75 23.13 15.49
C THR A 151 -11.24 22.76 14.10
N VAL A 152 -11.10 21.46 13.83
CA VAL A 152 -10.83 20.94 12.49
C VAL A 152 -12.03 21.22 11.59
N THR A 153 -11.79 21.77 10.40
CA THR A 153 -12.85 22.18 9.48
C THR A 153 -12.86 21.39 8.18
N SER A 154 -11.70 20.86 7.75
CA SER A 154 -11.55 20.19 6.46
C SER A 154 -10.59 18.99 6.54
N ALA A 155 -10.72 18.02 5.64
CA ALA A 155 -9.86 16.85 5.60
C ALA A 155 -9.64 16.30 4.18
N VAL A 156 -8.50 15.64 4.00
CA VAL A 156 -8.28 14.67 2.91
C VAL A 156 -8.42 13.26 3.47
N ILE A 157 -9.14 12.39 2.77
CA ILE A 157 -9.44 11.03 3.23
C ILE A 157 -8.90 10.02 2.22
N THR A 158 -8.27 8.95 2.72
CA THR A 158 -7.82 7.86 1.85
C THR A 158 -8.95 6.86 1.58
N VAL A 159 -8.97 6.30 0.36
CA VAL A 159 -9.91 5.26 -0.06
C VAL A 159 -9.20 4.17 -0.86
N PRO A 160 -9.69 2.91 -0.80
CA PRO A 160 -9.23 1.85 -1.68
C PRO A 160 -9.45 2.19 -3.15
N THR A 161 -8.66 1.60 -4.06
CA THR A 161 -8.79 1.87 -5.50
C THR A 161 -10.07 1.27 -6.11
N ASP A 162 -10.66 0.25 -5.47
CA ASP A 162 -11.95 -0.34 -5.85
C ASP A 162 -13.16 0.39 -5.23
N CYS A 163 -12.94 1.50 -4.52
CA CYS A 163 -14.01 2.33 -3.97
C CYS A 163 -14.75 3.08 -5.10
N GLY A 164 -15.95 2.60 -5.42
CA GLY A 164 -16.79 3.16 -6.49
C GLY A 164 -17.52 4.45 -6.09
N ASP A 165 -18.15 5.10 -7.08
CA ASP A 165 -18.74 6.44 -6.92
C ASP A 165 -19.77 6.53 -5.79
N LYS A 166 -20.69 5.57 -5.68
CA LYS A 166 -21.69 5.53 -4.60
C LYS A 166 -21.05 5.46 -3.20
N GLN A 167 -19.92 4.75 -3.08
CA GLN A 167 -19.21 4.64 -1.79
C GLN A 167 -18.49 5.95 -1.47
N ARG A 168 -17.89 6.60 -2.48
CA ARG A 168 -17.28 7.92 -2.36
C ARG A 168 -18.30 8.98 -1.96
N GLU A 169 -19.46 9.00 -2.60
CA GLU A 169 -20.57 9.88 -2.25
C GLU A 169 -21.04 9.67 -0.80
N ALA A 170 -21.27 8.41 -0.40
CA ALA A 170 -21.70 8.09 0.96
C ALA A 170 -20.63 8.41 2.02
N LEU A 171 -19.35 8.26 1.70
CA LEU A 171 -18.25 8.70 2.55
C LEU A 171 -18.21 10.21 2.71
N THR A 172 -18.32 10.95 1.60
CA THR A 172 -18.37 12.41 1.62
C THR A 172 -19.58 12.91 2.41
N GLU A 173 -20.75 12.27 2.27
CA GLU A 173 -21.94 12.55 3.07
C GLU A 173 -21.67 12.36 4.57
N ALA A 174 -21.08 11.22 4.96
CA ALA A 174 -20.77 10.93 6.36
C ALA A 174 -19.76 11.90 6.97
N VAL A 175 -18.71 12.28 6.23
CA VAL A 175 -17.71 13.26 6.68
C VAL A 175 -18.31 14.66 6.81
N ASN A 176 -19.13 15.09 5.83
CA ASN A 176 -19.84 16.36 5.90
C ASN A 176 -20.80 16.42 7.09
N ALA A 177 -21.54 15.33 7.35
CA ALA A 177 -22.42 15.20 8.51
C ALA A 177 -21.67 15.11 9.85
N ALA A 178 -20.39 14.72 9.82
CA ALA A 178 -19.49 14.79 10.97
C ALA A 178 -18.95 16.22 11.21
N GLY A 179 -19.30 17.18 10.34
CA GLY A 179 -18.95 18.60 10.48
C GLY A 179 -17.65 18.99 9.78
N VAL A 180 -17.11 18.15 8.88
CA VAL A 180 -15.83 18.40 8.19
C VAL A 180 -16.04 18.43 6.68
N GLU A 181 -15.43 19.41 6.00
CA GLU A 181 -15.39 19.47 4.54
C GLU A 181 -14.40 18.44 3.98
N VAL A 182 -14.82 17.68 2.98
CA VAL A 182 -13.90 16.81 2.23
C VAL A 182 -13.21 17.63 1.13
N LEU A 183 -11.92 17.91 1.31
CA LEU A 183 -11.12 18.59 0.27
C LEU A 183 -10.86 17.64 -0.89
N GLN A 184 -10.44 16.40 -0.60
CA GLN A 184 -10.14 15.41 -1.62
C GLN A 184 -10.24 13.98 -1.05
N LEU A 185 -10.61 13.04 -1.91
CA LEU A 185 -10.44 11.61 -1.67
C LEU A 185 -9.25 11.11 -2.49
N ILE A 186 -8.21 10.59 -1.84
CA ILE A 186 -7.03 10.04 -2.52
C ILE A 186 -6.95 8.53 -2.35
N SER A 187 -6.26 7.83 -3.25
CA SER A 187 -6.12 6.38 -3.13
C SER A 187 -5.12 6.00 -2.03
N ASP A 188 -5.41 4.92 -1.30
CA ASP A 188 -4.52 4.33 -0.29
C ASP A 188 -3.07 4.12 -0.79
N PRO A 189 -2.81 3.51 -1.97
CA PRO A 189 -1.44 3.32 -2.44
C PRO A 189 -0.73 4.63 -2.78
N VAL A 190 -1.42 5.62 -3.34
CA VAL A 190 -0.82 6.93 -3.62
C VAL A 190 -0.47 7.67 -2.34
N ALA A 191 -1.34 7.62 -1.33
CA ALA A 191 -1.04 8.18 -0.02
C ALA A 191 0.22 7.54 0.60
N ALA A 192 0.38 6.22 0.45
CA ALA A 192 1.54 5.50 0.96
C ALA A 192 2.85 5.89 0.26
N VAL A 193 2.84 6.08 -1.07
CA VAL A 193 4.02 6.57 -1.81
C VAL A 193 4.36 8.01 -1.40
N LEU A 194 3.34 8.89 -1.33
CA LEU A 194 3.52 10.29 -0.95
C LEU A 194 4.13 10.44 0.46
N ALA A 195 3.77 9.55 1.39
CA ALA A 195 4.34 9.56 2.74
C ALA A 195 5.86 9.31 2.78
N TYR A 196 6.44 8.68 1.76
CA TYR A 196 7.88 8.51 1.60
C TYR A 196 8.51 9.66 0.82
N ASP A 197 7.89 10.04 -0.30
CA ASP A 197 8.45 11.00 -1.26
C ASP A 197 8.38 12.46 -0.79
N ALA A 198 7.45 12.80 0.12
CA ALA A 198 7.33 14.17 0.66
C ALA A 198 8.22 14.43 1.89
N ARG A 199 9.05 13.46 2.30
CA ARG A 199 9.96 13.66 3.43
C ARG A 199 11.11 14.60 3.04
N PRO A 200 11.65 15.41 3.96
CA PRO A 200 12.75 16.33 3.64
C PRO A 200 14.01 15.64 3.09
N GLU A 201 14.27 14.40 3.48
CA GLU A 201 15.39 13.59 3.00
C GLU A 201 15.13 12.88 1.67
N ALA A 202 13.90 12.94 1.15
CA ALA A 202 13.53 12.25 -0.07
C ALA A 202 14.15 12.91 -1.30
N VAL A 203 14.56 12.06 -2.26
CA VAL A 203 15.04 12.50 -3.57
C VAL A 203 14.02 12.01 -4.59
N ILE A 204 13.54 12.94 -5.42
CA ILE A 204 12.63 12.60 -6.52
C ILE A 204 13.42 11.81 -7.56
N GLU A 205 13.13 10.53 -7.66
CA GLU A 205 13.70 9.60 -8.64
C GLU A 205 12.61 8.87 -9.41
N ASP A 206 12.86 8.55 -10.68
CA ASP A 206 11.95 7.72 -11.47
C ASP A 206 12.10 6.27 -11.03
N LYS A 207 11.05 5.69 -10.44
CA LYS A 207 11.05 4.34 -9.86
C LYS A 207 9.74 3.61 -10.04
N MET A 208 9.79 2.30 -10.16
CA MET A 208 8.64 1.42 -10.22
C MET A 208 8.39 0.81 -8.85
N VAL A 209 7.22 1.10 -8.28
CA VAL A 209 6.91 0.84 -6.88
C VAL A 209 5.79 -0.17 -6.76
N VAL A 210 5.98 -1.20 -5.95
CA VAL A 210 4.87 -2.03 -5.45
C VAL A 210 4.45 -1.49 -4.09
N VAL A 211 3.17 -1.13 -3.94
CA VAL A 211 2.58 -0.87 -2.63
C VAL A 211 1.81 -2.10 -2.20
N ALA A 212 2.26 -2.74 -1.13
CA ALA A 212 1.65 -3.91 -0.53
C ALA A 212 0.94 -3.52 0.77
N ASP A 213 -0.35 -3.20 0.68
CA ASP A 213 -1.19 -2.83 1.82
C ASP A 213 -1.87 -4.06 2.42
N PHE A 214 -1.26 -4.62 3.46
CA PHE A 214 -1.78 -5.79 4.16
C PHE A 214 -2.57 -5.34 5.40
N GLY A 215 -3.89 -5.26 5.23
CA GLY A 215 -4.83 -4.80 6.24
C GLY A 215 -5.30 -5.90 7.20
N GLY A 216 -6.38 -5.58 7.93
CA GLY A 216 -7.02 -6.50 8.87
C GLY A 216 -7.96 -7.49 8.19
N THR A 217 -8.96 -6.99 7.45
CA THR A 217 -9.99 -7.80 6.77
C THR A 217 -9.80 -7.93 5.26
N ARG A 218 -8.84 -7.21 4.69
CA ARG A 218 -8.50 -7.23 3.27
C ARG A 218 -7.03 -6.91 3.08
N SER A 219 -6.53 -7.25 1.89
CA SER A 219 -5.20 -6.90 1.40
C SER A 219 -5.30 -6.36 -0.01
N ASP A 220 -4.54 -5.30 -0.26
CA ASP A 220 -4.55 -4.55 -1.51
C ASP A 220 -3.12 -4.38 -2.00
N VAL A 221 -2.84 -4.76 -3.24
CA VAL A 221 -1.54 -4.56 -3.87
C VAL A 221 -1.70 -3.68 -5.10
N ALA A 222 -0.90 -2.63 -5.20
CA ALA A 222 -0.85 -1.75 -6.37
C ALA A 222 0.57 -1.65 -6.92
N VAL A 223 0.69 -1.66 -8.26
CA VAL A 223 1.93 -1.34 -8.96
C VAL A 223 1.82 0.09 -9.47
N VAL A 224 2.79 0.93 -9.11
CA VAL A 224 2.78 2.38 -9.33
C VAL A 224 4.04 2.84 -10.03
N ALA A 225 3.87 3.53 -11.16
CA ALA A 225 4.93 4.27 -11.81
C ALA A 225 5.11 5.63 -11.11
N SER A 226 6.19 5.81 -10.36
CA SER A 226 6.59 7.12 -9.85
C SER A 226 7.54 7.78 -10.84
N ARG A 227 7.12 8.90 -11.42
CA ARG A 227 7.86 9.62 -12.47
C ARG A 227 7.86 11.10 -12.17
N GLY A 228 9.00 11.65 -11.79
CA GLY A 228 9.14 13.07 -11.46
C GLY A 228 8.17 13.57 -10.38
N GLY A 229 7.81 12.73 -9.41
CA GLY A 229 6.87 13.05 -8.33
C GLY A 229 5.38 12.88 -8.70
N MET A 230 5.07 12.35 -9.88
CA MET A 230 3.70 11.95 -10.26
C MET A 230 3.55 10.44 -10.17
N TYR A 231 2.36 9.97 -9.77
CA TYR A 231 2.09 8.57 -9.48
C TYR A 231 0.99 8.03 -10.39
N THR A 232 1.35 7.10 -11.28
CA THR A 232 0.40 6.41 -12.15
C THR A 232 0.23 4.97 -11.70
N ILE A 233 -1.00 4.57 -11.34
CA ILE A 233 -1.31 3.18 -10.98
C ILE A 233 -1.42 2.36 -12.27
N LEU A 234 -0.60 1.32 -12.40
CA LEU A 234 -0.57 0.42 -13.56
C LEU A 234 -1.51 -0.77 -13.39
N ALA A 235 -1.54 -1.35 -12.17
CA ALA A 235 -2.43 -2.45 -11.85
C ALA A 235 -2.72 -2.50 -10.34
N THR A 236 -3.90 -3.01 -10.00
CA THR A 236 -4.28 -3.33 -8.61
C THR A 236 -4.81 -4.75 -8.48
N VAL A 237 -4.62 -5.35 -7.31
CA VAL A 237 -5.18 -6.64 -6.89
C VAL A 237 -5.78 -6.48 -5.49
N HIS A 238 -6.97 -7.04 -5.29
CA HIS A 238 -7.75 -6.94 -4.06
C HIS A 238 -8.08 -8.34 -3.58
N ASP A 239 -7.85 -8.63 -2.30
CA ASP A 239 -8.04 -9.95 -1.72
C ASP A 239 -8.61 -9.88 -0.30
N TYR A 240 -9.50 -10.80 0.03
CA TYR A 240 -10.20 -10.88 1.33
C TYR A 240 -9.89 -12.19 2.08
N GLU A 241 -9.14 -13.11 1.46
CA GLU A 241 -8.78 -14.42 2.02
C GLU A 241 -7.40 -14.42 2.70
N PHE A 242 -6.51 -13.52 2.31
CA PHE A 242 -5.18 -13.36 2.86
C PHE A 242 -5.08 -11.98 3.52
N ALA A 243 -5.50 -11.89 4.78
CA ALA A 243 -5.44 -10.67 5.58
C ALA A 243 -5.09 -10.97 7.05
N GLY A 244 -5.00 -9.92 7.86
CA GLY A 244 -4.66 -10.02 9.28
C GLY A 244 -5.57 -10.96 10.09
N VAL A 245 -6.87 -11.05 9.74
CA VAL A 245 -7.84 -11.91 10.42
C VAL A 245 -7.60 -13.40 10.19
N GLN A 246 -7.04 -13.81 9.04
CA GLN A 246 -6.67 -15.21 8.82
C GLN A 246 -5.40 -15.60 9.59
N LEU A 247 -4.50 -14.65 9.85
CA LEU A 247 -3.39 -14.86 10.78
C LEU A 247 -3.89 -15.02 12.23
N ASP A 248 -4.90 -14.23 12.62
CA ASP A 248 -5.55 -14.37 13.93
C ASP A 248 -6.24 -15.73 14.05
N GLN A 249 -6.94 -16.17 13.00
CA GLN A 249 -7.61 -17.47 12.95
C GLN A 249 -6.63 -18.64 13.13
N ALA A 250 -5.44 -18.59 12.51
CA ALA A 250 -4.42 -19.62 12.68
C ALA A 250 -3.96 -19.77 14.15
N LEU A 251 -3.84 -18.63 14.87
CA LEU A 251 -3.54 -18.63 16.30
C LEU A 251 -4.74 -19.14 17.12
N MET A 252 -5.95 -18.65 16.83
CA MET A 252 -7.17 -19.09 17.50
C MET A 252 -7.35 -20.61 17.42
N ASP A 253 -7.14 -21.20 16.25
CA ASP A 253 -7.25 -22.66 16.08
C ASP A 253 -6.16 -23.42 16.82
N HIS A 254 -4.95 -22.89 16.91
CA HIS A 254 -3.89 -23.50 17.71
C HIS A 254 -4.21 -23.47 19.20
N PHE A 255 -4.57 -22.31 19.74
CA PHE A 255 -4.86 -22.15 21.16
C PHE A 255 -6.14 -22.88 21.58
N ALA A 256 -7.17 -22.91 20.74
CA ALA A 256 -8.38 -23.70 20.98
C ALA A 256 -8.07 -25.20 21.06
N LYS A 257 -7.21 -25.73 20.17
CA LYS A 257 -6.76 -27.14 20.22
C LYS A 257 -6.01 -27.46 21.51
N GLU A 258 -5.10 -26.60 21.94
CA GLU A 258 -4.36 -26.79 23.20
C GLU A 258 -5.26 -26.65 24.43
N PHE A 259 -6.26 -25.77 24.41
CA PHE A 259 -7.26 -25.68 25.46
C PHE A 259 -8.12 -26.93 25.53
N MET A 260 -8.66 -27.42 24.40
CA MET A 260 -9.44 -28.65 24.33
C MET A 260 -8.65 -29.85 24.86
N LYS A 261 -7.35 -29.94 24.54
CA LYS A 261 -6.47 -30.99 25.05
C LYS A 261 -6.35 -30.99 26.58
N LYS A 262 -6.40 -29.82 27.22
CA LYS A 262 -6.28 -29.66 28.68
C LYS A 262 -7.61 -29.79 29.42
N HIS A 263 -8.71 -29.29 28.83
CA HIS A 263 -9.98 -29.08 29.54
C HIS A 263 -11.18 -29.81 28.92
N ASN A 264 -11.02 -30.45 27.76
CA ASN A 264 -12.07 -31.20 27.05
C ASN A 264 -13.33 -30.36 26.70
N THR A 265 -13.18 -29.03 26.63
CA THR A 265 -14.21 -28.08 26.20
C THR A 265 -13.70 -27.29 24.99
N ASP A 266 -14.52 -27.09 23.95
CA ASP A 266 -14.17 -26.22 22.82
C ASP A 266 -14.57 -24.77 23.08
N PRO A 267 -13.62 -23.83 23.23
CA PRO A 267 -13.92 -22.44 23.53
C PRO A 267 -14.53 -21.70 22.32
N ARG A 268 -14.54 -22.31 21.14
CA ARG A 268 -15.11 -21.71 19.92
C ARG A 268 -16.63 -21.89 19.83
N SER A 269 -17.18 -22.82 20.61
CA SER A 269 -18.62 -23.11 20.62
C SER A 269 -19.44 -22.03 21.33
N ASN A 270 -18.81 -21.25 22.22
CA ASN A 270 -19.43 -20.16 22.94
C ASN A 270 -19.02 -18.80 22.32
N PRO A 271 -19.98 -17.94 21.91
CA PRO A 271 -19.66 -16.65 21.28
C PRO A 271 -18.79 -15.72 22.13
N LYS A 272 -18.99 -15.70 23.47
CA LYS A 272 -18.20 -14.87 24.39
C LYS A 272 -16.77 -15.39 24.51
N SER A 273 -16.60 -16.70 24.61
CA SER A 273 -15.28 -17.36 24.63
C SER A 273 -14.54 -17.14 23.31
N LEU A 274 -15.24 -17.24 22.17
CA LEU A 274 -14.68 -16.96 20.85
C LEU A 274 -14.23 -15.50 20.69
N ALA A 275 -15.01 -14.55 21.22
CA ALA A 275 -14.63 -13.13 21.23
C ALA A 275 -13.36 -12.88 22.07
N LYS A 276 -13.27 -13.47 23.27
CA LYS A 276 -12.04 -13.41 24.08
C LYS A 276 -10.83 -14.01 23.35
N LEU A 277 -11.02 -15.19 22.75
CA LEU A 277 -9.99 -15.91 22.00
C LEU A 277 -9.46 -15.05 20.83
N ARG A 278 -10.35 -14.36 20.11
CA ARG A 278 -9.99 -13.49 18.98
C ARG A 278 -9.18 -12.27 19.42
N LEU A 279 -9.62 -11.57 20.47
CA LEU A 279 -8.92 -10.39 20.98
C LEU A 279 -7.50 -10.74 21.45
N GLU A 280 -7.37 -11.85 22.19
CA GLU A 280 -6.06 -12.29 22.69
C GLU A 280 -5.17 -12.84 21.57
N ALA A 281 -5.75 -13.47 20.54
CA ALA A 281 -5.00 -13.93 19.37
C ALA A 281 -4.40 -12.75 18.59
N GLU A 282 -5.19 -11.68 18.36
CA GLU A 282 -4.70 -10.46 17.72
C GLU A 282 -3.59 -9.79 18.55
N ALA A 283 -3.77 -9.70 19.88
CA ALA A 283 -2.76 -9.16 20.79
C ALA A 283 -1.45 -9.97 20.75
N THR A 284 -1.56 -11.30 20.80
CA THR A 284 -0.43 -12.23 20.71
C THR A 284 0.29 -12.09 19.36
N LYS A 285 -0.46 -12.00 18.25
CA LYS A 285 0.10 -11.76 16.91
C LYS A 285 0.94 -10.48 16.87
N LYS A 286 0.39 -9.37 17.38
CA LYS A 286 1.10 -8.08 17.44
C LYS A 286 2.36 -8.17 18.30
N ALA A 287 2.29 -8.83 19.45
CA ALA A 287 3.45 -9.06 20.31
C ALA A 287 4.55 -9.86 19.61
N LEU A 288 4.19 -10.86 18.80
CA LEU A 288 5.13 -11.66 18.00
C LEU A 288 5.79 -10.88 16.86
N SER A 289 5.21 -9.77 16.39
CA SER A 289 5.89 -8.88 15.44
C SER A 289 7.05 -8.13 16.10
N LEU A 290 6.95 -7.82 17.40
CA LEU A 290 7.97 -7.12 18.18
C LEU A 290 9.01 -8.08 18.80
N GLY A 291 8.54 -9.17 19.42
CA GLY A 291 9.37 -10.13 20.14
C GLY A 291 9.41 -11.53 19.52
N ASN A 292 10.38 -12.34 19.94
CA ASN A 292 10.49 -13.74 19.49
C ASN A 292 9.54 -14.70 20.23
N ASN A 293 8.96 -14.26 21.35
CA ASN A 293 7.98 -14.99 22.14
C ASN A 293 6.86 -14.05 22.57
N ALA A 294 5.65 -14.58 22.72
CA ALA A 294 4.50 -13.87 23.27
C ALA A 294 3.71 -14.80 24.20
N GLN A 295 3.15 -14.21 25.26
CA GLN A 295 2.21 -14.91 26.14
C GLN A 295 0.80 -14.74 25.57
N PHE A 296 0.06 -15.84 25.47
CA PHE A 296 -1.38 -15.85 25.26
C PHE A 296 -2.04 -16.18 26.60
N SER A 297 -2.86 -15.28 27.15
CA SER A 297 -3.49 -15.51 28.44
C SER A 297 -4.92 -14.97 28.49
N VAL A 298 -5.88 -15.85 28.81
CA VAL A 298 -7.29 -15.48 28.96
C VAL A 298 -7.84 -16.06 30.26
N GLU A 299 -8.35 -15.17 31.11
CA GLU A 299 -9.10 -15.56 32.31
C GLU A 299 -10.51 -16.04 31.94
N SER A 300 -10.93 -17.12 32.58
CA SER A 300 -12.23 -17.77 32.41
C SER A 300 -12.60 -17.86 30.93
N LEU A 301 -11.74 -18.52 30.14
CA LEU A 301 -11.89 -18.63 28.69
C LEU A 301 -13.17 -19.39 28.35
N ALA A 302 -13.36 -20.58 28.91
CA ALA A 302 -14.59 -21.37 28.78
C ALA A 302 -14.81 -22.21 30.04
N ASP A 303 -16.08 -22.41 30.43
CA ASP A 303 -16.51 -23.20 31.60
C ASP A 303 -15.80 -22.86 32.92
N GLY A 304 -15.36 -21.60 33.08
CA GLY A 304 -14.62 -21.16 34.26
C GLY A 304 -13.12 -21.46 34.25
N TYR A 305 -12.61 -22.18 33.24
CA TYR A 305 -11.19 -22.48 33.12
C TYR A 305 -10.40 -21.30 32.56
N ASP A 306 -9.32 -20.94 33.25
CA ASP A 306 -8.29 -20.04 32.74
C ASP A 306 -7.41 -20.76 31.73
N PHE A 307 -6.83 -20.01 30.80
CA PHE A 307 -5.87 -20.55 29.84
C PHE A 307 -4.70 -19.62 29.67
N SER A 308 -3.49 -20.17 29.77
CA SER A 308 -2.25 -19.44 29.54
C SER A 308 -1.23 -20.34 28.84
N MET A 309 -0.59 -19.81 27.79
CA MET A 309 0.45 -20.50 27.05
C MET A 309 1.38 -19.50 26.36
N THR A 310 2.69 -19.79 26.37
CA THR A 310 3.66 -19.02 25.57
C THR A 310 3.78 -19.61 24.18
N LEU A 311 3.85 -18.75 23.16
CA LEU A 311 4.12 -19.12 21.77
C LEU A 311 5.37 -18.39 21.27
N ASN A 312 6.22 -19.10 20.54
CA ASN A 312 7.36 -18.48 19.86
C ASN A 312 7.03 -18.11 18.40
N ARG A 313 7.76 -17.14 17.85
CA ARG A 313 7.53 -16.61 16.49
C ARG A 313 7.67 -17.69 15.42
N VAL A 314 8.65 -18.58 15.53
CA VAL A 314 8.86 -19.67 14.56
C VAL A 314 7.64 -20.58 14.49
N ARG A 315 7.03 -20.91 15.64
CA ARG A 315 5.80 -21.70 15.68
C ARG A 315 4.63 -20.97 15.04
N TYR A 316 4.45 -19.68 15.32
CA TYR A 316 3.45 -18.86 14.65
C TYR A 316 3.64 -18.85 13.12
N GLU A 317 4.86 -18.61 12.64
CA GLU A 317 5.17 -18.62 11.20
C GLU A 317 4.83 -19.97 10.55
N MET A 318 5.08 -21.10 11.24
CA MET A 318 4.67 -22.43 10.77
C MET A 318 3.15 -22.59 10.71
N LEU A 319 2.43 -22.12 11.74
CA LEU A 319 0.96 -22.20 11.79
C LEU A 319 0.30 -21.35 10.70
N SER A 320 0.93 -20.24 10.32
CA SER A 320 0.40 -19.28 9.35
C SER A 320 1.01 -19.41 7.95
N ARG A 321 1.78 -20.49 7.66
CA ARG A 321 2.53 -20.66 6.41
C ARG A 321 1.68 -20.47 5.15
N SER A 322 0.46 -21.01 5.13
CA SER A 322 -0.45 -20.90 3.98
C SER A 322 -0.91 -19.47 3.71
N VAL A 323 -1.25 -18.72 4.77
CA VAL A 323 -1.64 -17.31 4.69
C VAL A 323 -0.45 -16.45 4.27
N LEU A 324 0.72 -16.70 4.85
CA LEU A 324 1.96 -16.00 4.51
C LEU A 324 2.35 -16.18 3.03
N ALA A 325 2.20 -17.39 2.49
CA ALA A 325 2.39 -17.66 1.07
C ALA A 325 1.31 -17.00 0.18
N GLY A 326 0.12 -16.73 0.73
CA GLY A 326 -0.93 -15.96 0.06
C GLY A 326 -0.50 -14.55 -0.28
N PHE A 327 0.08 -13.82 0.68
CA PHE A 327 0.62 -12.48 0.43
C PHE A 327 1.64 -12.46 -0.71
N ASN A 328 2.50 -13.48 -0.78
CA ASN A 328 3.49 -13.60 -1.87
C ASN A 328 2.79 -13.68 -3.23
N ARG A 329 1.77 -14.54 -3.37
CA ARG A 329 1.01 -14.70 -4.61
C ARG A 329 0.27 -13.41 -5.01
N LEU A 330 -0.21 -12.63 -4.04
CA LEU A 330 -0.85 -11.35 -4.32
C LEU A 330 0.12 -10.35 -4.94
N VAL A 331 1.33 -10.25 -4.38
CA VAL A 331 2.37 -9.36 -4.90
C VAL A 331 2.81 -9.77 -6.29
N GLU A 332 3.14 -11.04 -6.49
CA GLU A 332 3.52 -11.57 -7.80
C GLU A 332 2.40 -11.40 -8.83
N GLY A 333 1.15 -11.66 -8.42
CA GLY A 333 -0.03 -11.48 -9.25
C GLY A 333 -0.23 -10.03 -9.70
N ALA A 334 0.01 -9.05 -8.82
CA ALA A 334 -0.09 -7.63 -9.16
C ALA A 334 0.99 -7.18 -10.14
N VAL A 335 2.25 -7.59 -9.92
CA VAL A 335 3.37 -7.31 -10.82
C VAL A 335 3.10 -7.90 -12.21
N LYS A 336 2.67 -9.15 -12.28
CA LYS A 336 2.30 -9.81 -13.53
C LYS A 336 1.10 -9.14 -14.22
N LYS A 337 0.08 -8.71 -13.45
CA LYS A 337 -1.09 -8.00 -13.98
C LYS A 337 -0.71 -6.64 -14.60
N ALA A 338 0.34 -5.99 -14.08
CA ALA A 338 0.93 -4.79 -14.69
C ALA A 338 1.75 -5.07 -15.96
N GLY A 339 1.91 -6.34 -16.36
CA GLY A 339 2.76 -6.72 -17.50
C GLY A 339 4.26 -6.61 -17.21
N LEU A 340 4.65 -6.56 -15.95
CA LEU A 340 6.03 -6.42 -15.49
C LEU A 340 6.56 -7.73 -14.91
N ASP A 341 7.88 -7.78 -14.71
CA ASP A 341 8.54 -8.81 -13.90
C ASP A 341 9.01 -8.25 -12.55
N VAL A 342 9.27 -9.12 -11.57
CA VAL A 342 9.85 -8.72 -10.28
C VAL A 342 11.19 -8.00 -10.44
N LEU A 343 11.93 -8.29 -11.51
CA LEU A 343 13.19 -7.61 -11.87
C LEU A 343 12.99 -6.15 -12.36
N ASP A 344 11.76 -5.76 -12.69
CA ASP A 344 11.42 -4.38 -13.08
C ASP A 344 11.05 -3.49 -11.88
N ILE A 345 10.91 -4.06 -10.67
CA ILE A 345 10.48 -3.33 -9.48
C ILE A 345 11.68 -2.77 -8.72
N ASP A 346 11.67 -1.46 -8.49
CA ASP A 346 12.74 -0.74 -7.79
C ASP A 346 12.51 -0.68 -6.28
N GLU A 347 11.24 -0.58 -5.85
CA GLU A 347 10.89 -0.40 -4.45
C GLU A 347 9.57 -1.11 -4.09
N VAL A 348 9.51 -1.69 -2.89
CA VAL A 348 8.30 -2.28 -2.32
C VAL A 348 7.99 -1.57 -1.01
N ILE A 349 6.88 -0.83 -0.98
CA ILE A 349 6.35 -0.16 0.20
C ILE A 349 5.39 -1.09 0.91
N MET A 350 5.74 -1.53 2.12
CA MET A 350 4.83 -2.31 2.95
C MET A 350 3.94 -1.39 3.79
N CYS A 351 2.63 -1.47 3.55
CA CYS A 351 1.59 -0.67 4.17
C CYS A 351 0.61 -1.56 4.95
N GLY A 352 -0.09 -0.99 5.92
CA GLY A 352 -1.12 -1.68 6.69
C GLY A 352 -0.60 -2.42 7.92
N GLY A 353 -1.51 -2.71 8.86
CA GLY A 353 -1.14 -3.27 10.17
C GLY A 353 -0.47 -4.63 10.10
N THR A 354 -0.80 -5.46 9.11
CA THR A 354 -0.23 -6.80 8.95
C THR A 354 1.21 -6.75 8.44
N SER A 355 1.60 -5.67 7.76
CA SER A 355 2.96 -5.42 7.27
C SER A 355 4.02 -5.22 8.35
N HIS A 356 3.62 -5.13 9.63
CA HIS A 356 4.56 -5.22 10.76
C HIS A 356 5.14 -6.63 10.94
N THR A 357 4.55 -7.65 10.32
CA THR A 357 4.98 -9.06 10.49
C THR A 357 6.35 -9.27 9.81
N PRO A 358 7.44 -9.54 10.57
CA PRO A 358 8.78 -9.62 9.98
C PRO A 358 8.94 -10.69 8.92
N ARG A 359 8.17 -11.79 9.04
CA ARG A 359 8.22 -12.88 8.07
C ARG A 359 7.70 -12.49 6.69
N ILE A 360 6.71 -11.61 6.61
CA ILE A 360 6.19 -11.14 5.32
C ILE A 360 7.28 -10.32 4.62
N ALA A 361 7.94 -9.39 5.33
CA ALA A 361 9.03 -8.59 4.77
C ALA A 361 10.19 -9.46 4.26
N ARG A 362 10.57 -10.49 5.02
CA ARG A 362 11.62 -11.45 4.60
C ARG A 362 11.22 -12.23 3.35
N ASN A 363 10.00 -12.73 3.29
CA ASN A 363 9.51 -13.41 2.10
C ASN A 363 9.56 -12.51 0.85
N LEU A 364 9.31 -11.21 1.00
CA LEU A 364 9.43 -10.24 -0.10
C LEU A 364 10.90 -9.97 -0.46
N VAL A 365 11.81 -9.90 0.51
CA VAL A 365 13.26 -9.83 0.23
C VAL A 365 13.71 -11.03 -0.60
N ASP A 366 13.22 -12.23 -0.30
CA ASP A 366 13.56 -13.45 -1.04
C ASP A 366 12.93 -13.48 -2.46
N MET A 367 11.83 -12.73 -2.67
CA MET A 367 11.10 -12.69 -3.95
C MET A 367 11.72 -11.72 -4.97
N PHE A 368 12.26 -10.60 -4.51
CA PHE A 368 12.76 -9.52 -5.36
C PHE A 368 14.29 -9.56 -5.51
N PRO A 369 14.87 -9.00 -6.58
CA PRO A 369 16.32 -8.94 -6.70
C PRO A 369 16.93 -8.08 -5.58
N PRO A 370 18.23 -8.27 -5.25
CA PRO A 370 18.90 -7.48 -4.20
C PRO A 370 18.93 -5.97 -4.44
N THR A 371 18.64 -5.51 -5.67
CA THR A 371 18.53 -4.09 -6.02
C THR A 371 17.22 -3.46 -5.57
N THR A 372 16.17 -4.25 -5.35
CA THR A 372 14.85 -3.76 -4.94
C THR A 372 14.85 -3.41 -3.46
N LYS A 373 14.43 -2.18 -3.13
CA LYS A 373 14.33 -1.71 -1.75
C LYS A 373 13.03 -2.23 -1.12
N ILE A 374 13.11 -3.05 -0.06
CA ILE A 374 11.93 -3.47 0.70
C ILE A 374 11.77 -2.58 1.94
N LEU A 375 10.80 -1.67 1.89
CA LEU A 375 10.54 -0.68 2.93
C LEU A 375 9.59 -1.24 4.00
N ALA A 376 10.17 -1.90 4.99
CA ALA A 376 9.50 -2.32 6.21
C ALA A 376 10.45 -2.21 7.42
N PRO A 377 9.94 -2.06 8.65
CA PRO A 377 10.78 -1.92 9.85
C PRO A 377 11.77 -3.07 10.05
N ALA A 378 11.45 -4.28 9.56
CA ALA A 378 12.30 -5.46 9.70
C ALA A 378 13.46 -5.51 8.68
N THR A 379 13.42 -4.72 7.61
CA THR A 379 14.34 -4.78 6.47
C THR A 379 15.03 -3.46 6.16
N SER A 380 14.48 -2.33 6.60
CA SER A 380 15.04 -0.99 6.38
C SER A 380 14.92 -0.11 7.61
N THR A 381 16.01 0.56 7.97
CA THR A 381 16.06 1.53 9.09
C THR A 381 15.41 2.88 8.76
N THR A 382 15.18 3.16 7.47
CA THR A 382 14.51 4.38 7.01
C THR A 382 13.02 4.17 6.75
N ALA A 383 12.51 2.97 7.00
CA ALA A 383 11.11 2.63 6.84
C ALA A 383 10.24 3.41 7.85
N VAL A 384 9.20 4.04 7.32
CA VAL A 384 8.13 4.64 8.12
C VAL A 384 7.23 3.51 8.64
N ASN A 385 6.60 3.73 9.79
CA ASN A 385 5.62 2.79 10.37
C ASN A 385 4.54 2.42 9.32
N PRO A 386 4.39 1.14 8.93
CA PRO A 386 3.43 0.69 7.92
C PRO A 386 1.98 1.11 8.19
N SER A 387 1.60 1.24 9.47
CA SER A 387 0.24 1.61 9.89
C SER A 387 -0.04 3.11 9.80
N GLU A 388 0.96 3.93 9.47
CA GLU A 388 0.85 5.39 9.48
C GLU A 388 0.91 6.00 8.08
N LEU A 389 1.33 5.21 7.07
CA LEU A 389 1.60 5.70 5.71
C LEU A 389 0.40 6.41 5.07
N GLN A 390 -0.78 5.80 5.12
CA GLN A 390 -2.00 6.37 4.53
C GLN A 390 -2.38 7.71 5.16
N ALA A 391 -2.44 7.77 6.49
CA ALA A 391 -2.79 9.00 7.20
C ALA A 391 -1.76 10.10 6.95
N ARG A 392 -0.46 9.76 6.97
CA ARG A 392 0.62 10.71 6.67
C ARG A 392 0.50 11.26 5.25
N GLY A 393 0.28 10.40 4.26
CA GLY A 393 0.06 10.81 2.86
C GLY A 393 -1.14 11.73 2.70
N ALA A 394 -2.27 11.39 3.35
CA ALA A 394 -3.44 12.25 3.36
C ALA A 394 -3.17 13.62 4.00
N ALA A 395 -2.42 13.68 5.10
CA ALA A 395 -2.09 14.95 5.76
C ALA A 395 -1.17 15.82 4.89
N LEU A 396 -0.18 15.21 4.23
CA LEU A 396 0.69 15.91 3.28
C LEU A 396 -0.11 16.48 2.12
N GLN A 397 -1.02 15.68 1.54
CA GLN A 397 -1.90 16.15 0.48
C GLN A 397 -2.81 17.29 0.98
N ALA A 398 -3.39 17.15 2.17
CA ALA A 398 -4.23 18.19 2.77
C ALA A 398 -3.47 19.51 2.92
N SER A 399 -2.22 19.45 3.40
CA SER A 399 -1.34 20.62 3.54
C SER A 399 -1.03 21.30 2.20
N LEU A 400 -0.85 20.52 1.12
CA LEU A 400 -0.57 21.05 -0.22
C LEU A 400 -1.76 21.82 -0.82
N ILE A 401 -3.00 21.42 -0.50
CA ILE A 401 -4.21 21.97 -1.11
C ILE A 401 -5.03 22.84 -0.16
N GLN A 402 -4.59 23.05 1.09
CA GLN A 402 -5.38 23.76 2.11
C GLN A 402 -5.77 25.19 1.70
N GLU A 403 -4.93 25.86 0.89
CA GLU A 403 -5.16 27.24 0.43
C GLU A 403 -5.89 27.34 -0.92
N TYR A 404 -6.22 26.21 -1.56
CA TYR A 404 -6.87 26.19 -2.88
C TYR A 404 -8.38 26.34 -2.73
N GLU A 405 -9.01 27.04 -3.68
CA GLU A 405 -10.48 27.07 -3.73
C GLU A 405 -11.03 25.68 -4.03
N ALA A 406 -12.22 25.37 -3.49
CA ALA A 406 -12.85 24.07 -3.71
C ALA A 406 -13.05 23.76 -5.21
N SER A 407 -13.36 24.78 -6.02
CA SER A 407 -13.47 24.65 -7.48
C SER A 407 -12.15 24.29 -8.16
N ASP A 408 -11.02 24.80 -7.65
CA ASP A 408 -9.70 24.53 -8.22
C ASP A 408 -9.29 23.09 -7.91
N ILE A 409 -9.59 22.61 -6.71
CA ILE A 409 -9.36 21.21 -6.31
C ILE A 409 -10.22 20.28 -7.18
N GLU A 410 -11.52 20.56 -7.31
CA GLU A 410 -12.44 19.77 -8.15
C GLU A 410 -11.96 19.72 -9.60
N GLN A 411 -11.63 20.88 -10.19
CA GLN A 411 -11.12 20.98 -11.56
C GLN A 411 -9.81 20.20 -11.74
N SER A 412 -8.92 20.22 -10.76
CA SER A 412 -7.63 19.51 -10.80
C SER A 412 -7.78 17.99 -10.80
N THR A 413 -8.88 17.46 -10.27
CA THR A 413 -9.19 16.02 -10.29
C THR A 413 -9.92 15.56 -11.56
N HIS A 414 -10.39 16.49 -12.38
CA HIS A 414 -11.14 16.16 -13.59
C HIS A 414 -10.30 15.33 -14.57
N PRO A 415 -10.88 14.34 -15.27
CA PRO A 415 -10.14 13.50 -16.23
C PRO A 415 -9.38 14.29 -17.31
N ALA A 416 -9.84 15.50 -17.64
CA ALA A 416 -9.15 16.40 -18.58
C ALA A 416 -7.76 16.88 -18.08
N VAL A 417 -7.49 16.81 -16.77
CA VAL A 417 -6.20 17.15 -16.15
C VAL A 417 -5.41 15.88 -15.85
N THR A 418 -6.07 14.85 -15.31
CA THR A 418 -5.40 13.63 -14.81
C THR A 418 -5.14 12.60 -15.91
N THR A 419 -5.89 12.61 -17.01
CA THR A 419 -5.68 11.69 -18.14
C THR A 419 -4.69 12.31 -19.13
N VAL A 420 -3.45 11.85 -19.06
CA VAL A 420 -2.35 12.30 -19.92
C VAL A 420 -1.73 11.14 -20.68
N ASN A 421 -1.11 11.46 -21.82
CA ASN A 421 -0.38 10.47 -22.59
C ASN A 421 0.88 10.02 -21.84
N HIS A 422 1.17 8.73 -21.88
CA HIS A 422 2.38 8.14 -21.31
C HIS A 422 3.24 7.56 -22.43
N ILE A 423 4.57 7.68 -22.33
CA ILE A 423 5.47 6.98 -23.25
C ILE A 423 5.52 5.49 -22.89
N SER A 424 5.44 4.62 -23.90
CA SER A 424 5.45 3.17 -23.71
C SER A 424 6.84 2.59 -23.51
N ASN A 425 7.82 3.09 -24.26
CA ASN A 425 9.22 2.67 -24.17
C ASN A 425 10.05 3.75 -23.48
N ALA A 426 11.19 3.36 -22.90
CA ALA A 426 12.17 4.32 -22.45
C ALA A 426 12.80 5.05 -23.65
N ILE A 427 13.18 6.31 -23.47
CA ILE A 427 13.97 7.06 -24.45
C ILE A 427 15.35 7.30 -23.84
N GLY A 428 16.40 6.98 -24.57
CA GLY A 428 17.77 7.07 -24.07
C GLY A 428 18.80 7.33 -25.14
N VAL A 429 20.05 7.27 -24.70
CA VAL A 429 21.24 7.47 -25.53
C VAL A 429 22.01 6.16 -25.65
N VAL A 430 22.67 5.94 -26.79
CA VAL A 430 23.61 4.83 -26.97
C VAL A 430 25.03 5.35 -26.91
N ALA A 431 25.84 4.76 -26.02
CA ALA A 431 27.29 4.90 -26.04
C ALA A 431 27.91 3.67 -26.70
N VAL A 432 28.98 3.84 -27.48
CA VAL A 432 29.70 2.73 -28.11
C VAL A 432 31.02 2.54 -27.37
N GLY A 433 31.23 1.33 -26.83
CA GLY A 433 32.46 0.90 -26.19
C GLY A 433 33.62 0.73 -27.18
N SER A 434 34.85 0.65 -26.67
CA SER A 434 36.07 0.47 -27.49
C SER A 434 36.14 -0.87 -28.23
N ASP A 435 35.38 -1.85 -27.76
CA ASP A 435 35.16 -3.19 -28.34
C ASP A 435 33.97 -3.25 -29.30
N GLY A 436 33.26 -2.13 -29.50
CA GLY A 436 32.07 -2.03 -30.34
C GLY A 436 30.76 -2.36 -29.63
N GLU A 437 30.77 -2.57 -28.31
CA GLU A 437 29.55 -2.84 -27.55
C GLU A 437 28.67 -1.56 -27.47
N GLU A 438 27.40 -1.66 -27.87
CA GLU A 438 26.43 -0.57 -27.73
C GLU A 438 25.77 -0.64 -26.34
N VAL A 439 26.02 0.35 -25.49
CA VAL A 439 25.43 0.47 -24.15
C VAL A 439 24.30 1.51 -24.18
N PHE A 440 23.08 1.06 -23.94
CA PHE A 440 21.92 1.95 -23.79
C PHE A 440 21.88 2.56 -22.39
N THR A 441 21.80 3.89 -22.32
CA THR A 441 21.54 4.63 -21.08
C THR A 441 20.14 5.24 -21.16
N PRO A 442 19.17 4.76 -20.35
CA PRO A 442 17.85 5.37 -20.30
C PRO A 442 17.95 6.80 -19.75
N VAL A 443 17.28 7.74 -20.41
CA VAL A 443 17.19 9.14 -19.98
C VAL A 443 15.78 9.46 -19.48
N MET A 444 14.77 8.90 -20.12
CA MET A 444 13.38 8.96 -19.70
C MET A 444 12.84 7.53 -19.66
N GLN A 445 12.29 7.11 -18.52
CA GLN A 445 11.81 5.75 -18.32
C GLN A 445 10.47 5.51 -19.01
N ALA A 446 10.15 4.26 -19.31
CA ALA A 446 8.80 3.86 -19.72
C ALA A 446 7.75 4.28 -18.67
N GLU A 447 6.52 4.44 -19.13
CA GLU A 447 5.37 4.93 -18.35
C GLU A 447 5.59 6.34 -17.78
N THR A 448 6.40 7.17 -18.44
CA THR A 448 6.52 8.60 -18.09
C THR A 448 5.38 9.38 -18.73
N ALA A 449 4.56 10.03 -17.89
CA ALA A 449 3.53 10.96 -18.32
C ALA A 449 4.12 12.17 -19.06
N ALA A 450 3.50 12.55 -20.18
CA ALA A 450 3.86 13.71 -20.96
C ALA A 450 2.94 14.91 -20.62
N PRO A 451 3.43 16.16 -20.64
CA PRO A 451 4.78 16.56 -21.05
C PRO A 451 5.85 16.26 -19.98
N ALA A 452 7.04 15.86 -20.42
CA ALA A 452 8.16 15.55 -19.53
C ALA A 452 9.50 15.99 -20.11
N ARG A 453 10.41 16.40 -19.22
CA ARG A 453 11.78 16.75 -19.55
C ARG A 453 12.75 15.97 -18.66
N ARG A 454 13.79 15.40 -19.27
CA ARG A 454 14.91 14.75 -18.57
C ARG A 454 16.24 15.19 -19.18
N ILE A 455 17.28 15.21 -18.34
CA ILE A 455 18.62 15.66 -18.70
C ILE A 455 19.61 14.59 -18.24
N VAL A 456 20.56 14.25 -19.11
CA VAL A 456 21.71 13.41 -18.77
C VAL A 456 23.01 14.10 -19.15
N HIS A 457 24.05 13.87 -18.36
CA HIS A 457 25.40 14.36 -18.65
C HIS A 457 26.30 13.19 -19.02
N LEU A 458 26.80 13.20 -20.26
CA LEU A 458 27.69 12.17 -20.80
C LEU A 458 29.12 12.68 -20.77
N GLY A 459 30.04 11.89 -20.22
CA GLY A 459 31.45 12.24 -20.13
C GLY A 459 32.21 11.89 -21.41
N MET A 460 33.05 12.80 -21.89
CA MET A 460 34.06 12.49 -22.90
C MET A 460 35.25 11.79 -22.21
N PRO A 461 35.90 10.80 -22.87
CA PRO A 461 37.16 10.24 -22.35
C PRO A 461 38.19 11.33 -22.05
N LYS A 462 38.99 11.15 -20.99
CA LYS A 462 39.92 12.19 -20.51
C LYS A 462 41.00 12.57 -21.54
N ASP A 463 41.34 11.66 -22.43
CA ASP A 463 42.45 11.83 -23.38
C ASP A 463 41.99 12.27 -24.78
N VAL A 464 40.69 12.17 -25.04
CA VAL A 464 40.05 12.39 -26.35
C VAL A 464 39.14 13.61 -26.26
N GLY A 465 39.24 14.52 -27.23
CA GLY A 465 38.32 15.63 -27.43
C GLY A 465 37.95 15.70 -28.91
N GLY A 466 37.03 16.60 -29.27
CA GLY A 466 36.54 16.73 -30.64
C GLY A 466 35.05 16.49 -30.73
N ASP A 467 34.61 15.82 -31.80
CA ASP A 467 33.19 15.69 -32.10
C ASP A 467 32.56 14.54 -31.30
N PHE A 468 31.42 14.82 -30.68
CA PHE A 468 30.67 13.89 -29.85
C PHE A 468 29.36 13.53 -30.56
N LEU A 469 29.16 12.26 -30.89
CA LEU A 469 27.93 11.78 -31.49
C LEU A 469 26.94 11.32 -30.41
N VAL A 470 25.72 11.81 -30.48
CA VAL A 470 24.60 11.42 -29.61
C VAL A 470 23.55 10.73 -30.45
N LYS A 471 23.44 9.41 -30.30
CA LYS A 471 22.39 8.59 -30.91
C LYS A 471 21.25 8.42 -29.91
N ILE A 472 20.08 8.94 -30.24
CA ILE A 472 18.86 8.86 -29.42
C ILE A 472 18.01 7.71 -29.94
N VAL A 473 17.64 6.81 -29.04
CA VAL A 473 16.90 5.58 -29.37
C VAL A 473 15.79 5.33 -28.36
N GLU A 474 14.79 4.56 -28.77
CA GLU A 474 13.90 3.89 -27.84
C GLU A 474 14.58 2.66 -27.23
N GLY A 475 14.21 2.30 -26.00
CA GLY A 475 14.66 1.09 -25.31
C GLY A 475 13.51 0.41 -24.59
N GLY A 476 13.34 -0.89 -24.85
CA GLY A 476 12.45 -1.75 -24.08
C GLY A 476 13.25 -2.60 -23.09
N THR A 477 12.64 -2.98 -21.97
CA THR A 477 13.21 -3.99 -21.07
C THR A 477 12.87 -5.39 -21.57
N HIS A 478 13.83 -6.31 -21.43
CA HIS A 478 13.62 -7.73 -21.73
C HIS A 478 14.26 -8.59 -20.65
N ILE A 479 13.58 -9.67 -20.24
CA ILE A 479 14.11 -10.61 -19.27
C ILE A 479 14.74 -11.78 -20.01
N ASN A 480 16.07 -11.86 -19.96
CA ASN A 480 16.82 -12.99 -20.50
C ASN A 480 16.82 -14.13 -19.48
N VAL A 481 16.52 -15.33 -19.95
CA VAL A 481 16.43 -16.55 -19.14
C VAL A 481 17.53 -17.49 -19.60
N THR A 482 18.56 -17.69 -18.76
CA THR A 482 19.68 -18.58 -19.07
C THR A 482 19.50 -19.88 -18.30
N LYS A 483 19.25 -20.99 -19.01
CA LYS A 483 19.23 -22.32 -18.41
C LYS A 483 20.66 -22.85 -18.29
N PRO A 484 21.06 -23.44 -17.15
CA PRO A 484 22.37 -24.09 -17.04
C PRO A 484 22.47 -25.26 -18.04
N PRO A 485 23.70 -25.61 -18.48
CA PRO A 485 23.91 -26.73 -19.38
C PRO A 485 23.51 -28.05 -18.67
N PRO A 486 22.84 -28.98 -19.37
CA PRO A 486 22.41 -30.24 -18.77
C PRO A 486 23.62 -31.02 -18.23
N LYS A 487 23.51 -31.57 -17.00
CA LYS A 487 24.54 -32.46 -16.43
C LYS A 487 24.83 -33.61 -17.42
N PRO A 488 26.11 -33.95 -17.67
CA PRO A 488 26.46 -35.09 -18.51
C PRO A 488 25.88 -36.38 -17.91
N PRO A 489 25.40 -37.32 -18.73
CA PRO A 489 24.84 -38.56 -18.24
C PRO A 489 25.88 -39.31 -17.41
N VAL A 490 25.50 -39.71 -16.21
CA VAL A 490 26.33 -40.55 -15.34
C VAL A 490 26.62 -41.83 -16.11
N ALA A 491 27.90 -42.09 -16.42
CA ALA A 491 28.30 -43.35 -17.02
C ALA A 491 28.00 -44.48 -16.02
N ASN A 492 27.12 -45.40 -16.41
CA ASN A 492 26.90 -46.65 -15.68
C ASN A 492 28.21 -47.46 -15.66
N GLY A 493 29.01 -47.25 -14.61
CA GLY A 493 30.13 -48.10 -14.27
C GLY A 493 29.62 -49.35 -13.57
N ASP A 494 29.92 -50.51 -14.14
CA ASP A 494 29.70 -51.84 -13.61
C ASP A 494 29.86 -51.92 -12.08
N LYS A 495 28.81 -52.38 -11.39
CA LYS A 495 28.93 -52.98 -10.07
C LYS A 495 28.18 -54.30 -10.01
N ALA A 496 28.95 -55.36 -10.26
CA ALA A 496 28.71 -56.65 -9.63
C ALA A 496 28.99 -56.55 -8.11
N ASN A 497 28.28 -57.39 -7.34
CA ASN A 497 28.35 -57.64 -5.89
C ASN A 497 27.69 -56.63 -4.92
N GLY A 498 26.47 -56.98 -4.50
CA GLY A 498 26.19 -57.53 -3.17
C GLY A 498 26.14 -56.56 -1.99
N GLY A 499 24.96 -56.43 -1.36
CA GLY A 499 24.81 -55.90 -0.01
C GLY A 499 23.56 -55.08 0.19
N ASP A 500 22.59 -55.66 0.88
CA ASP A 500 21.35 -55.07 1.39
C ASP A 500 21.61 -53.87 2.33
N SER A 501 21.04 -52.72 2.02
CA SER A 501 20.62 -51.71 3.00
C SER A 501 19.63 -50.74 2.35
N GLY A 502 18.37 -50.81 2.78
CA GLY A 502 17.35 -49.82 2.46
C GLY A 502 17.76 -48.43 2.96
N SER A 503 17.91 -47.51 2.01
CA SER A 503 18.13 -46.09 2.20
C SER A 503 17.11 -45.42 1.28
N ASP A 504 16.01 -44.94 1.85
CA ASP A 504 15.16 -43.94 1.21
C ASP A 504 16.02 -42.68 1.03
N SER A 505 16.66 -42.60 -0.13
CA SER A 505 17.28 -41.37 -0.60
C SER A 505 16.16 -40.54 -1.20
N ASP A 506 15.66 -39.59 -0.42
CA ASP A 506 14.98 -38.42 -0.95
C ASP A 506 15.97 -37.73 -1.91
N ASP A 507 15.86 -38.04 -3.20
CA ASP A 507 16.47 -37.25 -4.26
C ASP A 507 15.75 -35.90 -4.24
N ASP A 508 16.25 -34.99 -3.39
CA ASP A 508 16.08 -33.56 -3.56
C ASP A 508 16.68 -33.19 -4.92
N GLU A 509 15.86 -33.28 -5.97
CA GLU A 509 16.12 -32.59 -7.23
C GLU A 509 16.22 -31.11 -6.91
N GLU A 510 17.44 -30.63 -6.61
CA GLU A 510 17.78 -29.21 -6.64
C GLU A 510 17.34 -28.69 -8.01
N GLU A 511 16.18 -28.03 -8.06
CA GLU A 511 15.69 -27.36 -9.27
C GLU A 511 16.82 -26.47 -9.77
N GLU A 512 17.38 -26.82 -10.93
CA GLU A 512 18.50 -26.08 -11.52
C GLU A 512 18.14 -24.59 -11.62
N GLU A 513 18.81 -23.74 -10.82
CA GLU A 513 18.49 -22.32 -10.72
C GLU A 513 18.58 -21.64 -12.10
N VAL A 514 17.41 -21.36 -12.66
CA VAL A 514 17.29 -20.61 -13.91
C VAL A 514 17.68 -19.16 -13.63
N LYS A 515 18.83 -18.72 -14.14
CA LYS A 515 19.27 -17.32 -13.99
C LYS A 515 18.46 -16.41 -14.90
N ARG A 516 17.77 -15.44 -14.30
CA ARG A 516 16.99 -14.41 -14.98
C ARG A 516 17.68 -13.07 -14.82
N GLU A 517 17.85 -12.32 -15.92
CA GLU A 517 18.48 -11.00 -15.90
C GLU A 517 17.68 -10.01 -16.74
N ARG A 518 17.48 -8.81 -16.19
CA ARG A 518 16.87 -7.69 -16.91
C ARG A 518 17.92 -7.02 -17.80
N GLN A 519 17.66 -6.96 -19.10
CA GLN A 519 18.53 -6.28 -20.06
C GLN A 519 17.73 -5.27 -20.90
N TRP A 520 18.42 -4.23 -21.35
CA TRP A 520 17.86 -3.27 -22.30
C TRP A 520 17.97 -3.80 -23.71
N LYS A 521 16.87 -3.78 -24.45
CA LYS A 521 16.85 -4.03 -25.89
C LYS A 521 16.73 -2.69 -26.60
N ILE A 522 17.79 -2.31 -27.32
CA ILE A 522 17.82 -1.13 -28.16
C ILE A 522 16.77 -1.28 -29.27
N GLY A 523 15.87 -0.31 -29.34
CA GLY A 523 14.77 -0.24 -30.28
C GLY A 523 15.05 0.73 -31.43
N LYS A 524 14.01 1.46 -31.83
CA LYS A 524 14.05 2.39 -32.97
C LYS A 524 14.97 3.58 -32.67
N GLN A 525 15.85 3.92 -33.62
CA GLN A 525 16.57 5.19 -33.59
C GLN A 525 15.62 6.35 -33.88
N LEU A 526 15.59 7.32 -32.97
CA LEU A 526 14.73 8.49 -33.04
C LEU A 526 15.46 9.67 -33.68
N ALA A 527 16.69 9.95 -33.24
CA ALA A 527 17.49 11.07 -33.72
C ALA A 527 18.99 10.80 -33.58
N GLU A 528 19.79 11.57 -34.30
CA GLU A 528 21.25 11.56 -34.22
C GLU A 528 21.76 12.99 -34.27
N LEU A 529 22.57 13.39 -33.29
CA LEU A 529 23.10 14.75 -33.15
C LEU A 529 24.61 14.71 -32.96
N ALA A 530 25.33 15.64 -33.58
CA ALA A 530 26.77 15.80 -33.39
C ALA A 530 27.08 17.09 -32.65
N VAL A 531 27.74 17.01 -31.49
CA VAL A 531 28.27 18.17 -30.77
C VAL A 531 29.74 18.30 -31.10
N THR A 532 30.11 19.32 -31.88
CA THR A 532 31.49 19.48 -32.37
C THR A 532 32.39 20.19 -31.36
N GLY A 533 33.66 19.81 -31.32
CA GLY A 533 34.69 20.56 -30.58
C GLY A 533 34.61 20.49 -29.04
N VAL A 534 34.09 19.40 -28.49
CA VAL A 534 34.03 19.14 -27.04
C VAL A 534 35.46 19.02 -26.49
N LYS A 535 35.75 19.68 -25.37
CA LYS A 535 37.07 19.63 -24.74
C LYS A 535 37.37 18.23 -24.20
N LYS A 536 38.67 17.91 -24.09
CA LYS A 536 39.15 16.69 -23.43
C LYS A 536 38.62 16.61 -22.01
N GLY A 537 37.99 15.49 -21.64
CA GLY A 537 37.32 15.33 -20.35
C GLY A 537 36.10 16.25 -20.14
N GLY A 538 35.62 16.91 -21.20
CA GLY A 538 34.39 17.69 -21.19
C GLY A 538 33.15 16.81 -20.99
N LYS A 539 32.02 17.43 -20.67
CA LYS A 539 30.73 16.76 -20.54
C LYS A 539 29.76 17.29 -21.58
N VAL A 540 29.00 16.40 -22.20
CA VAL A 540 27.90 16.74 -23.08
C VAL A 540 26.59 16.58 -22.33
N GLU A 541 25.84 17.66 -22.22
CA GLU A 541 24.48 17.67 -21.70
C GLU A 541 23.51 17.32 -22.82
N VAL A 542 22.75 16.25 -22.63
CA VAL A 542 21.65 15.85 -23.52
C VAL A 542 20.34 16.05 -22.77
N THR A 543 19.46 16.88 -23.32
CA THR A 543 18.10 17.09 -22.82
C THR A 543 17.11 16.46 -23.78
N ILE A 544 16.20 15.65 -23.25
CA ILE A 544 15.07 15.08 -23.97
C ILE A 544 13.80 15.70 -23.40
N ASN A 545 12.99 16.28 -24.28
CA ASN A 545 11.69 16.88 -23.94
C ASN A 545 10.60 16.19 -24.77
N VAL A 546 9.63 15.58 -24.10
CA VAL A 546 8.45 15.00 -24.73
C VAL A 546 7.28 15.94 -24.44
N ALA A 547 6.63 16.44 -25.49
CA ALA A 547 5.47 17.31 -25.38
C ALA A 547 4.19 16.50 -25.12
N ALA A 548 3.09 17.17 -24.79
CA ALA A 548 1.81 16.52 -24.45
C ALA A 548 1.23 15.67 -25.61
N ASP A 549 1.52 16.06 -26.85
CA ASP A 549 1.19 15.32 -28.09
C ASP A 549 2.21 14.22 -28.41
N LEU A 550 3.18 13.95 -27.53
CA LEU A 550 4.29 13.02 -27.69
C LEU A 550 5.35 13.44 -28.73
N ALA A 551 5.34 14.69 -29.22
CA ALA A 551 6.44 15.20 -30.02
C ALA A 551 7.73 15.28 -29.18
N VAL A 552 8.85 14.82 -29.74
CA VAL A 552 10.13 14.73 -29.02
C VAL A 552 11.10 15.79 -29.51
N THR A 553 11.54 16.66 -28.60
CA THR A 553 12.64 17.60 -28.85
C THR A 553 13.89 17.15 -28.11
N VAL A 554 15.00 17.05 -28.82
CA VAL A 554 16.31 16.73 -28.23
C VAL A 554 17.24 17.92 -28.40
N THR A 555 17.95 18.29 -27.35
CA THR A 555 19.05 19.26 -27.42
C THR A 555 20.31 18.68 -26.82
N ALA A 556 21.44 18.88 -27.49
CA ALA A 556 22.76 18.44 -27.02
C ALA A 556 23.76 19.60 -27.06
N ARG A 557 24.54 19.78 -25.98
CA ARG A 557 25.57 20.83 -25.89
C ARG A 557 26.70 20.45 -24.92
N GLU A 558 27.88 21.03 -25.09
CA GLU A 558 28.93 20.96 -24.07
C GLU A 558 28.52 21.77 -22.82
N VAL A 559 28.73 21.21 -21.63
CA VAL A 559 28.42 21.88 -20.36
C VAL A 559 29.25 23.17 -20.25
N GLY A 560 28.57 24.30 -20.06
CA GLY A 560 29.19 25.62 -19.97
C GLY A 560 29.44 26.33 -21.31
N SER A 561 29.08 25.71 -22.44
CA SER A 561 29.16 26.36 -23.76
C SER A 561 27.88 27.13 -24.09
N LYS A 562 27.98 28.12 -24.98
CA LYS A 562 26.83 28.87 -25.52
C LYS A 562 26.18 28.21 -26.75
N GLY A 563 26.87 27.25 -27.39
CA GLY A 563 26.42 26.59 -28.62
C GLY A 563 25.90 25.18 -28.37
N GLY A 564 24.87 24.76 -29.11
CA GLY A 564 24.30 23.42 -29.02
C GLY A 564 23.49 23.07 -30.27
N VAL A 565 23.18 21.79 -30.42
CA VAL A 565 22.35 21.27 -31.51
C VAL A 565 20.96 20.94 -30.98
N ARG A 566 19.93 21.22 -31.78
CA ARG A 566 18.53 20.93 -31.47
C ARG A 566 17.89 20.18 -32.63
N GLY A 567 17.16 19.12 -32.32
CA GLY A 567 16.29 18.40 -33.25
C GLY A 567 14.89 18.25 -32.67
N THR A 568 13.88 18.25 -33.53
CA THR A 568 12.48 18.00 -33.15
C THR A 568 11.92 16.91 -34.04
N LEU A 569 11.29 15.92 -33.42
CA LEU A 569 10.56 14.82 -34.04
C LEU A 569 9.07 15.11 -33.85
N ALA A 570 8.31 15.03 -34.93
CA ALA A 570 6.86 15.16 -34.88
C ALA A 570 6.25 14.03 -34.05
N ALA A 571 5.05 14.28 -33.51
CA ALA A 571 4.24 13.26 -32.84
C ALA A 571 4.02 12.04 -33.78
N PRO A 572 4.00 10.81 -33.21
CA PRO A 572 3.83 9.57 -33.97
C PRO A 572 2.46 9.38 -34.64
#